data_AF-A0AAV2I622-F1
#
_entry.id   AF-A0AAV2I622-F1
#
_cell.length_a   1.000
_cell.length_b   1.000
_cell.length_c   1.000
_cell.angle_alpha   90.00
_cell.angle_beta   90.00
_cell.angle_gamma   90.00
#
_symmetry.space_group_name_H-M   'P 1'
#
loop_
_entity.id
_entity.type
_entity.pdbx_description
1 polymer ?
#
loop_
_entity_poly.entity_id
_entity_poly.type
_entity_poly.pdbx_seq_one_letter_code
_entity_poly.pdbx_strand_id
1 'polypeptide(L)'
;RKDLTLEEKVQVVRALEEPGVKMIHLAKRYGVSASAISRIAKNRVDILARKASGLSNGQRKRDRGSKEPEVEKVLCEWFKVQHEMGIHISGSMIREKARDIARVMGKDFWPSESWVFR
;
A
#
# COMPACT_ATOMS: atom_id res chain seq x y z
N ARG A 1 4.55 16.03 -12.17
CA ARG A 1 4.96 14.60 -12.31
C ARG A 1 3.74 13.74 -12.03
N LYS A 2 3.29 12.88 -12.96
CA LYS A 2 2.17 11.95 -12.74
C LYS A 2 2.68 10.69 -12.03
N ASP A 3 2.06 10.34 -10.92
CA ASP A 3 2.31 9.08 -10.20
C ASP A 3 1.16 8.11 -10.49
N LEU A 4 1.51 6.92 -10.98
CA LEU A 4 0.55 5.85 -11.25
C LEU A 4 0.11 5.15 -9.96
N THR A 5 -1.17 4.77 -9.91
CA THR A 5 -1.72 3.94 -8.85
C THR A 5 -1.14 2.53 -8.90
N LEU A 6 -1.36 1.72 -7.85
CA LEU A 6 -0.95 0.31 -7.88
C LEU A 6 -1.70 -0.43 -9.00
N GLU A 7 -2.98 -0.12 -9.21
CA GLU A 7 -3.78 -0.71 -10.29
C GLU A 7 -3.22 -0.38 -11.68
N GLU A 8 -2.93 0.89 -11.94
CA GLU A 8 -2.34 1.32 -13.21
C GLU A 8 -0.97 0.65 -13.44
N LYS A 9 -0.16 0.49 -12.39
CA LYS A 9 1.13 -0.21 -12.47
C LYS A 9 0.95 -1.70 -12.81
N VAL A 10 -0.03 -2.37 -12.23
CA VAL A 10 -0.35 -3.77 -12.56
C VAL A 10 -0.80 -3.89 -14.01
N GLN A 11 -1.63 -2.96 -14.50
CA GLN A 11 -2.05 -2.94 -15.90
C GLN A 11 -0.86 -2.71 -16.85
N VAL A 12 0.08 -1.84 -16.49
CA VAL A 12 1.33 -1.65 -17.25
C VAL A 12 2.17 -2.93 -17.27
N VAL A 13 2.31 -3.62 -16.14
CA VAL A 13 3.05 -4.90 -16.07
C VAL A 13 2.42 -5.94 -17.00
N ARG A 14 1.10 -6.13 -16.91
CA ARG A 14 0.37 -7.09 -17.76
C ARG A 14 0.49 -6.75 -19.25
N ALA A 15 0.34 -5.46 -19.60
CA ALA A 15 0.48 -5.02 -20.98
C ALA A 15 1.90 -5.20 -21.54
N LEU A 16 2.93 -5.23 -20.69
CA LEU A 16 4.30 -5.50 -21.13
C LEU A 16 4.58 -6.99 -21.37
N GLU A 17 3.72 -7.89 -20.90
CA GLU A 17 3.80 -9.33 -21.17
C GLU A 17 3.21 -9.68 -22.55
N GLU A 18 2.36 -8.80 -23.10
CA GLU A 18 1.80 -8.97 -24.43
C GLU A 18 2.88 -8.75 -25.52
N PRO A 19 3.02 -9.69 -26.48
CA PRO A 19 4.01 -9.57 -27.55
C PRO A 19 3.73 -8.34 -28.43
N GLY A 20 4.79 -7.60 -28.78
CA GLY A 20 4.70 -6.44 -29.67
C GLY A 20 4.35 -5.10 -28.98
N VAL A 21 4.07 -5.09 -27.67
CA VAL A 21 3.80 -3.85 -26.94
C VAL A 21 5.10 -3.06 -26.70
N LYS A 22 5.13 -1.82 -27.19
CA LYS A 22 6.27 -0.90 -27.01
C LYS A 22 6.08 -0.03 -25.77
N MET A 23 7.12 0.10 -24.95
CA MET A 23 7.13 0.96 -23.75
C MET A 23 6.74 2.42 -24.03
N ILE A 24 7.11 2.95 -25.20
CA ILE A 24 6.77 4.32 -25.61
C ILE A 24 5.25 4.51 -25.75
N HIS A 25 4.52 3.51 -26.24
CA HIS A 25 3.07 3.57 -26.36
C HIS A 25 2.41 3.57 -24.98
N LEU A 26 2.90 2.73 -24.06
CA LEU A 26 2.42 2.72 -22.67
C LEU A 26 2.74 4.05 -21.97
N ALA A 27 3.94 4.60 -22.16
CA ALA A 27 4.32 5.90 -21.61
C ALA A 27 3.35 7.00 -22.05
N LYS A 28 3.02 7.07 -23.35
CA LYS A 28 2.02 8.00 -23.89
C LYS A 28 0.62 7.75 -23.31
N ARG A 29 0.14 6.50 -23.33
CA ARG A 29 -1.20 6.10 -22.83
C ARG A 29 -1.40 6.50 -21.36
N TYR A 30 -0.39 6.24 -20.53
CA TYR A 30 -0.47 6.53 -19.10
C TYR A 30 0.01 7.95 -18.75
N GLY A 31 0.49 8.75 -19.70
CA GLY A 31 0.96 10.13 -19.45
C GLY A 31 2.19 10.18 -18.54
N VAL A 32 3.12 9.23 -18.70
CA VAL A 32 4.36 9.12 -17.91
C VAL A 32 5.58 9.03 -18.83
N SER A 33 6.79 9.17 -18.28
CA SER A 33 8.03 9.01 -19.04
C SER A 33 8.31 7.54 -19.37
N ALA A 34 9.06 7.27 -20.45
CA ALA A 34 9.56 5.93 -20.75
C ALA A 34 10.40 5.35 -19.59
N SER A 35 11.16 6.20 -18.89
CA SER A 35 11.91 5.81 -17.69
C SER A 35 11.02 5.37 -16.53
N ALA A 36 9.79 5.88 -16.42
CA ALA A 36 8.82 5.42 -15.43
C ALA A 36 8.30 4.01 -15.77
N ILE A 37 7.96 3.77 -17.03
CA ILE A 37 7.55 2.44 -17.52
C ILE A 37 8.67 1.40 -17.33
N SER A 38 9.91 1.76 -17.65
CA SER A 38 11.08 0.89 -17.43
C SER A 38 11.26 0.53 -15.95
N ARG A 39 11.09 1.50 -15.04
CA ARG A 39 11.14 1.25 -13.60
C ARG A 39 10.03 0.31 -13.14
N ILE A 40 8.82 0.45 -13.69
CA ILE A 40 7.69 -0.45 -13.42
C ILE A 40 8.01 -1.87 -13.88
N ALA A 41 8.55 -2.03 -15.10
CA ALA A 41 8.95 -3.32 -15.64
C ALA A 41 10.01 -4.03 -14.77
N LYS A 42 10.98 -3.26 -14.26
CA LYS A 42 12.02 -3.77 -13.34
C LYS A 42 11.43 -4.24 -12.01
N ASN A 43 10.43 -3.53 -11.49
CA ASN A 43 9.80 -3.83 -10.19
C ASN A 43 8.54 -4.70 -10.30
N ARG A 44 8.33 -5.40 -11.42
CA ARG A 44 7.09 -6.16 -11.70
C ARG A 44 6.71 -7.16 -10.59
N VAL A 45 7.70 -7.86 -10.02
CA VAL A 45 7.48 -8.88 -8.98
C VAL A 45 6.92 -8.24 -7.72
N ASP A 46 7.54 -7.15 -7.24
CA ASP A 46 7.06 -6.39 -6.08
C ASP A 46 5.65 -5.84 -6.30
N ILE A 47 5.38 -5.27 -7.49
CA ILE A 47 4.07 -4.71 -7.84
C ILE A 47 2.98 -5.78 -7.78
N LEU A 48 3.24 -6.96 -8.33
CA LEU A 48 2.29 -8.09 -8.30
C LEU A 48 2.12 -8.66 -6.88
N ALA A 49 3.20 -8.83 -6.13
CA ALA A 49 3.14 -9.29 -4.74
C ALA A 49 2.32 -8.36 -3.85
N ARG A 50 2.46 -7.04 -4.05
CA ARG A 50 1.68 -6.02 -3.33
C ARG A 50 0.21 -5.97 -3.74
N LYS A 51 -0.11 -6.28 -4.99
CA LYS A 51 -1.51 -6.46 -5.41
C LYS A 51 -2.11 -7.69 -4.75
N ALA A 52 -1.34 -8.78 -4.64
CA ALA A 52 -1.77 -10.03 -4.01
C ALA A 52 -1.93 -9.92 -2.49
N SER A 53 -1.13 -9.09 -1.81
CA SER A 53 -1.21 -8.94 -0.35
C SER A 53 -2.54 -8.33 0.14
N GLY A 54 -3.31 -7.67 -0.74
CA GLY A 54 -4.59 -7.06 -0.40
C GLY A 54 -4.51 -5.88 0.59
N LEU A 55 -3.30 -5.50 1.04
CA LEU A 55 -3.05 -4.41 1.98
C LEU A 55 -3.21 -3.02 1.34
N SER A 56 -3.31 -2.96 0.01
CA SER A 56 -3.54 -1.73 -0.75
C SER A 56 -4.88 -1.80 -1.47
N ASN A 57 -5.71 -0.77 -1.32
CA ASN A 57 -6.97 -0.61 -2.05
C ASN A 57 -6.77 -0.30 -3.55
N GLY A 58 -5.58 -0.50 -4.10
CA GLY A 58 -5.24 -0.29 -5.51
C GLY A 58 -5.09 1.18 -5.92
N GLN A 59 -5.78 2.09 -5.22
CA GLN A 59 -5.83 3.54 -5.51
C GLN A 59 -4.65 4.31 -4.92
N ARG A 60 -3.97 3.75 -3.91
CA ARG A 60 -2.82 4.40 -3.27
C ARG A 60 -1.67 4.58 -4.27
N LYS A 61 -1.30 5.83 -4.56
CA LYS A 61 -0.22 6.18 -5.52
C LYS A 61 1.19 5.96 -4.96
N ARG A 62 1.34 6.13 -3.64
CA ARG A 62 2.62 5.97 -2.92
C ARG A 62 2.45 5.04 -1.75
N ASP A 63 3.40 4.14 -1.60
CA ASP A 63 3.56 3.44 -0.34
C ASP A 63 4.30 4.35 0.62
N ARG A 64 3.73 4.55 1.80
CA ARG A 64 4.49 5.07 2.92
C ARG A 64 4.63 3.88 3.85
N GLY A 65 5.80 3.24 3.81
CA GLY A 65 6.11 2.17 4.75
C GLY A 65 5.86 2.65 6.17
N SER A 66 5.25 1.79 6.98
CA SER A 66 5.16 2.02 8.41
C SER A 66 6.54 1.95 9.04
N LYS A 67 6.72 2.68 10.13
CA LYS A 67 7.84 2.42 11.05
C LYS A 67 7.68 1.06 11.73
N GLU A 68 6.44 0.61 11.93
CA GLU A 68 6.11 -0.65 12.60
C GLU A 68 5.08 -1.46 11.80
N PRO A 69 5.50 -2.09 10.69
CA PRO A 69 4.59 -2.80 9.80
C PRO A 69 3.91 -4.01 10.46
N GLU A 70 4.58 -4.65 11.42
CA GLU A 70 4.01 -5.78 12.15
C GLU A 70 2.91 -5.34 13.12
N VAL A 71 3.10 -4.21 13.80
CA VAL A 71 2.08 -3.61 14.68
C VAL A 71 0.88 -3.17 13.86
N GLU A 72 1.10 -2.50 12.72
CA GLU A 72 0.01 -2.10 11.81
C GLU A 72 -0.77 -3.30 11.28
N LYS A 73 -0.11 -4.42 10.98
CA LYS A 73 -0.78 -5.63 10.49
C LYS A 73 -1.78 -6.17 11.51
N VAL A 74 -1.33 -6.39 12.75
CA VAL A 74 -2.20 -6.91 13.83
C VAL A 74 -3.31 -5.91 14.16
N LEU A 75 -2.99 -4.61 14.15
CA LEU A 75 -3.98 -3.56 14.39
C LEU A 75 -5.05 -3.51 13.31
N CYS A 76 -4.68 -3.69 12.03
CA CYS A 76 -5.63 -3.77 10.92
C CYS A 76 -6.60 -4.95 11.07
N GLU A 77 -6.10 -6.11 11.48
CA GLU A 77 -6.93 -7.29 11.74
C GLU A 77 -7.92 -7.04 12.88
N TRP A 78 -7.45 -6.47 14.00
CA TRP A 78 -8.32 -6.07 15.10
C TRP A 78 -9.39 -5.06 14.66
N PHE A 79 -9.01 -4.03 13.90
CA PHE A 79 -9.93 -3.00 13.43
C PHE A 79 -11.04 -3.58 12.56
N LYS A 80 -10.72 -4.53 11.66
CA LYS A 80 -11.70 -5.23 10.83
C LYS A 80 -12.75 -5.95 11.67
N VAL A 81 -12.31 -6.72 12.68
CA VAL A 81 -13.22 -7.45 13.58
C VAL A 81 -14.15 -6.48 14.31
N GLN A 82 -13.63 -5.37 14.84
CA GLN A 82 -14.45 -4.37 15.54
C GLN A 82 -15.44 -3.66 14.60
N HIS A 83 -15.02 -3.35 13.37
CA HIS A 83 -15.88 -2.77 12.36
C HIS A 83 -17.01 -3.73 11.94
N GLU A 84 -16.71 -5.01 11.78
CA GLU A 84 -17.72 -6.05 11.51
C GLU A 84 -18.73 -6.21 12.65
N MET A 85 -18.31 -5.94 13.90
CA MET A 85 -19.18 -5.87 15.07
C MET A 85 -19.99 -4.57 15.16
N GLY A 86 -19.83 -3.63 14.22
CA GLY A 86 -20.52 -2.34 14.22
C GLY A 86 -20.00 -1.36 15.29
N ILE A 87 -18.80 -1.60 15.84
CA ILE A 87 -18.22 -0.75 16.88
C ILE A 87 -17.57 0.46 16.22
N HIS A 88 -18.00 1.65 16.63
CA HIS A 88 -17.35 2.89 16.21
C HIS A 88 -16.00 3.06 16.93
N ILE A 89 -14.91 2.99 16.16
CA ILE A 89 -13.56 3.18 16.68
C ILE A 89 -13.09 4.62 16.42
N SER A 90 -12.73 5.31 17.49
CA SER A 90 -12.10 6.63 17.42
C SER A 90 -10.58 6.55 17.22
N GLY A 91 -9.97 7.63 16.73
CA GLY A 91 -8.52 7.68 16.54
C GLY A 91 -7.70 7.50 17.82
N SER A 92 -8.24 7.86 18.99
CA SER A 92 -7.58 7.58 20.28
C SER A 92 -7.56 6.09 20.60
N MET A 93 -8.66 5.38 20.37
CA MET A 93 -8.74 3.92 20.55
C MET A 93 -7.75 3.18 19.66
N ILE A 94 -7.57 3.64 18.42
CA ILE A 94 -6.57 3.06 17.49
C ILE A 94 -5.16 3.22 18.07
N ARG A 95 -4.81 4.40 18.60
CA ARG A 95 -3.48 4.65 19.19
C ARG A 95 -3.23 3.83 20.44
N GLU A 96 -4.23 3.73 21.32
CA GLU A 96 -4.15 2.93 22.53
C GLU A 96 -3.93 1.46 22.18
N LYS A 97 -4.75 0.92 21.25
CA LYS A 97 -4.59 -0.47 20.82
C LYS A 97 -3.25 -0.73 20.14
N ALA A 98 -2.78 0.20 19.30
CA ALA A 98 -1.47 0.10 18.67
C ALA A 98 -0.32 0.06 19.69
N ARG A 99 -0.43 0.85 20.76
CA ARG A 99 0.53 0.84 21.88
C ARG A 99 0.52 -0.49 22.62
N ASP A 100 -0.67 -1.05 22.88
CA ASP A 100 -0.78 -2.35 23.55
C ASP A 100 -0.16 -3.47 22.72
N ILE A 101 -0.46 -3.48 21.41
CA ILE A 101 0.15 -4.44 20.47
C ILE A 101 1.67 -4.28 20.48
N ALA A 102 2.19 -3.06 20.37
CA ALA A 102 3.63 -2.80 20.43
C ALA A 102 4.26 -3.32 21.73
N ARG A 103 3.64 -3.07 22.88
CA ARG A 103 4.11 -3.55 24.18
C ARG A 103 4.18 -5.08 24.24
N VAL A 104 3.15 -5.77 23.75
CA VAL A 104 3.13 -7.25 23.68
C VAL A 104 4.23 -7.78 22.77
N MET A 105 4.55 -7.06 21.70
CA MET A 105 5.63 -7.41 20.76
C MET A 105 7.02 -6.97 21.26
N GLY A 106 7.14 -6.36 22.45
CA GLY A 106 8.41 -5.86 22.98
C GLY A 106 8.97 -4.65 22.21
N LYS A 107 8.11 -3.89 21.53
CA LYS A 107 8.48 -2.75 20.69
C LYS A 107 8.26 -1.42 21.42
N ASP A 108 9.27 -0.56 21.39
CA ASP A 108 9.16 0.82 21.86
C ASP A 108 8.54 1.71 20.78
N PHE A 109 7.21 1.63 20.64
CA PHE A 109 6.46 2.33 19.59
C PHE A 109 5.33 3.19 20.14
N TRP A 110 5.51 4.52 20.03
CA TRP A 110 4.53 5.51 20.48
C TRP A 110 3.80 6.14 19.27
N PRO A 111 2.56 5.69 18.95
CA PRO A 111 1.82 6.18 17.79
C PRO A 111 1.37 7.64 17.99
N SER A 112 1.76 8.51 17.06
CA SER A 112 1.29 9.89 17.02
C SER A 112 -0.13 9.99 16.44
N GLU A 113 -0.80 11.11 16.65
CA GLU A 113 -2.11 11.36 16.04
C GLU A 113 -2.04 11.30 14.51
N SER A 114 -1.03 11.93 13.91
CA SER A 114 -0.82 11.92 12.46
C SER A 114 -0.47 10.54 11.89
N TRP A 115 -0.02 9.60 12.73
CA TRP A 115 0.25 8.23 12.31
C TRP A 115 -1.04 7.46 12.01
N VAL A 116 -2.12 7.71 12.77
CA VAL A 116 -3.43 7.06 12.58
C VAL A 116 -4.06 7.38 11.22
N PHE A 117 -3.87 8.60 10.71
CA PHE A 117 -4.52 9.10 9.50
C PHE A 117 -3.69 8.89 8.22
N ARG A 118 -2.67 8.03 8.22
CA ARG A 118 -1.64 7.96 7.17
C ARG A 118 -1.95 7.04 5.99
#